data_AF-A0A2A4C493-F1
#
_entry.id   AF-A0A2A4C493-F1
#
_cell.length_a   1.000
_cell.length_b   1.000
_cell.length_c   1.000
_cell.angle_alpha   90.00
_cell.angle_beta   90.00
_cell.angle_gamma   90.00
#
_symmetry.space_group_name_H-M   'P 1'
#
loop_
_entity.id
_entity.type
_entity.pdbx_description
1 polymer ?
#
loop_
_entity_poly.entity_id
_entity_poly.type
_entity_poly.pdbx_seq_one_letter_code
_entity_poly.pdbx_strand_id
1 'polypeptide(L)'
;MNRPDKSSKARAALDQLFSGMAPADAQRASRPGNPFEAADDATGADGRYEVKLSTRIQLRGYPSADAFMKRMAEAWGLDWGTYDSVQALATLPSGWRSRRLPEVTQVVDGRDIVRAESSLQGGELSYLKVHPRYYIDARKGFGWSKSSKASDDPDLDGPDWNCYVMDREKSVEVHELRTSSSKADLDNARATLLKWLDEHYPKHRDPFAYWTDCDRPL
;
A
#
# COMPACT_ATOMS: atom_id res chain seq x y z
N MET A 1 45.43 44.53 12.02
CA MET A 1 45.42 43.48 10.99
C MET A 1 44.00 42.94 10.83
N ASN A 2 43.34 43.17 9.69
CA ASN A 2 41.99 42.65 9.39
C ASN A 2 42.09 41.42 8.48
N ARG A 3 41.50 40.30 8.91
CA ARG A 3 41.35 39.08 8.10
C ARG A 3 40.18 39.26 7.13
N PRO A 4 40.33 39.01 5.82
CA PRO A 4 39.22 39.13 4.87
C PRO A 4 38.24 37.95 5.01
N ASP A 5 36.95 38.28 5.05
CA ASP A 5 35.82 37.37 5.18
C ASP A 5 35.70 36.37 4.02
N LYS A 6 35.82 35.08 4.34
CA LYS A 6 35.63 33.93 3.41
C LYS A 6 34.25 33.92 2.74
N SER A 7 33.26 34.62 3.32
CA SER A 7 31.89 34.74 2.81
C SER A 7 31.80 35.48 1.47
N SER A 8 32.65 36.50 1.25
CA SER A 8 32.59 37.32 0.04
C SER A 8 33.13 36.59 -1.19
N LYS A 9 34.18 35.77 -1.01
CA LYS A 9 34.72 34.92 -2.10
C LYS A 9 33.76 33.83 -2.55
N ALA A 10 32.97 33.25 -1.64
CA ALA A 10 32.01 32.21 -1.99
C ALA A 10 30.83 32.75 -2.82
N ARG A 11 30.37 33.98 -2.54
CA ARG A 11 29.33 34.66 -3.33
C ARG A 11 29.83 35.02 -4.74
N ALA A 12 31.04 35.56 -4.86
CA ALA A 12 31.62 35.89 -6.16
C ALA A 12 31.88 34.64 -7.04
N ALA A 13 32.20 33.50 -6.42
CA ALA A 13 32.38 32.23 -7.14
C ALA A 13 31.05 31.63 -7.63
N LEU A 14 29.94 31.87 -6.93
CA LEU A 14 28.61 31.45 -7.37
C LEU A 14 28.13 32.28 -8.57
N ASP A 15 28.34 33.59 -8.58
CA ASP A 15 27.92 34.44 -9.71
C ASP A 15 28.67 34.09 -11.01
N GLN A 16 29.93 33.67 -10.93
CA GLN A 16 30.69 33.20 -12.10
C GLN A 16 30.20 31.86 -12.67
N LEU A 17 29.53 31.02 -11.87
CA LEU A 17 28.97 29.75 -12.34
C LEU A 17 27.69 29.92 -13.18
N PHE A 18 26.97 31.04 -13.02
CA PHE A 18 25.67 31.27 -13.68
C PHE A 18 25.68 32.40 -14.71
N SER A 19 26.81 33.09 -14.91
CA SER A 19 26.94 34.21 -15.86
C SER A 19 26.85 33.81 -17.35
N GLY A 20 26.66 32.52 -17.66
CA GLY A 20 26.58 31.98 -19.03
C GLY A 20 25.26 31.33 -19.42
N MET A 21 24.23 31.33 -18.57
CA MET A 21 22.92 30.81 -18.94
C MET A 21 22.04 31.92 -19.52
N ALA A 22 21.74 31.81 -20.82
CA ALA A 22 20.72 32.64 -21.46
C ALA A 22 19.39 32.55 -20.69
N PRO A 23 18.60 33.63 -20.59
CA PRO A 23 17.28 33.57 -19.99
C PRO A 23 16.41 32.64 -20.84
N ALA A 24 16.24 31.40 -20.39
CA ALA A 24 15.29 30.48 -20.98
C ALA A 24 13.88 31.01 -20.69
N ASP A 25 13.12 31.26 -21.75
CA ASP A 25 11.72 31.63 -21.71
C ASP A 25 10.97 30.72 -20.72
N ALA A 26 10.34 31.35 -19.72
CA ALA A 26 9.49 30.68 -18.74
C ALA A 26 8.18 30.24 -19.40
N GLN A 27 8.28 29.31 -20.35
CA GLN A 27 7.16 28.56 -20.86
C GLN A 27 6.84 27.49 -19.81
N ARG A 28 5.78 27.76 -19.04
CA ARG A 28 5.06 26.89 -18.10
C ARG A 28 5.40 25.40 -18.25
N ALA A 29 6.50 24.98 -17.63
CA ALA A 29 6.69 23.59 -17.26
C ALA A 29 5.85 23.37 -16.01
N SER A 30 4.79 22.57 -16.16
CA SER A 30 3.93 22.15 -15.06
C SER A 30 4.78 21.68 -13.88
N ARG A 31 4.66 22.37 -12.75
CA ARG A 31 5.21 21.86 -11.48
C ARG A 31 4.61 20.47 -11.24
N PRO A 32 5.42 19.46 -10.84
CA PRO A 32 4.87 18.24 -10.29
C PRO A 32 3.99 18.61 -9.09
N GLY A 33 2.72 18.20 -9.12
CA GLY A 33 1.78 18.41 -8.01
C GLY A 33 2.31 17.79 -6.73
N ASN A 34 1.91 18.33 -5.58
CA ASN A 34 2.32 17.82 -4.28
C ASN A 34 1.88 16.34 -4.13
N PRO A 35 2.80 15.39 -3.87
CA PRO A 35 2.47 13.96 -3.78
C PRO A 35 1.59 13.60 -2.58
N PHE A 36 1.35 14.54 -1.66
CA PHE A 36 0.44 14.40 -0.52
C PHE A 36 -0.90 15.11 -0.72
N GLU A 37 -1.07 15.81 -1.83
CA GLU A 37 -2.33 16.46 -2.18
C GLU A 37 -3.31 15.38 -2.67
N ALA A 38 -4.53 15.40 -2.14
CA ALA A 38 -5.61 14.58 -2.70
C ALA A 38 -5.74 14.93 -4.18
N ALA A 39 -5.76 13.93 -5.05
CA ALA A 39 -5.92 14.15 -6.47
C ALA A 39 -7.23 14.93 -6.72
N ASP A 40 -7.21 15.87 -7.67
CA ASP A 40 -8.40 16.50 -8.25
C ASP A 40 -9.24 15.41 -8.93
N ASP A 41 -9.98 14.66 -8.13
CA ASP A 41 -11.01 13.72 -8.52
C ASP A 41 -12.32 14.24 -7.93
N ALA A 42 -13.34 14.33 -8.78
CA ALA A 42 -14.55 15.06 -8.51
C ALA A 42 -15.30 14.48 -7.29
N THR A 43 -15.27 15.21 -6.18
CA THR A 43 -16.16 14.96 -5.06
C THR A 43 -17.60 15.22 -5.53
N GLY A 44 -18.44 14.19 -5.52
CA GLY A 44 -19.87 14.36 -5.77
C GLY A 44 -20.50 15.27 -4.71
N ALA A 45 -21.58 15.97 -5.07
CA ALA A 45 -22.29 16.89 -4.17
C ALA A 45 -22.87 16.20 -2.90
N ASP A 46 -22.86 14.87 -2.87
CA ASP A 46 -23.30 13.99 -1.79
C ASP A 46 -22.15 13.46 -0.91
N GLY A 47 -20.91 13.88 -1.16
CA GLY A 47 -19.72 13.40 -0.44
C GLY A 47 -19.31 11.97 -0.84
N ARG A 48 -19.85 11.43 -1.93
CA ARG A 48 -19.35 10.21 -2.57
C ARG A 48 -18.19 10.55 -3.51
N TYR A 49 -17.24 9.62 -3.60
CA TYR A 49 -15.99 9.81 -4.33
C TYR A 49 -15.88 8.82 -5.48
N GLU A 50 -15.67 9.31 -6.69
CA GLU A 50 -15.50 8.47 -7.88
C GLU A 50 -14.03 8.09 -8.08
N VAL A 51 -13.76 6.80 -8.31
CA VAL A 51 -12.41 6.28 -8.54
C VAL A 51 -12.38 5.33 -9.73
N LYS A 52 -11.30 5.39 -10.51
CA LYS A 52 -11.03 4.43 -11.59
C LYS A 52 -10.26 3.24 -11.03
N LEU A 53 -10.83 2.04 -11.16
CA LEU A 53 -10.23 0.79 -10.72
C LEU A 53 -10.06 -0.17 -11.89
N SER A 54 -9.08 -1.07 -11.82
CA SER A 54 -8.92 -2.10 -12.84
C SER A 54 -10.04 -3.13 -12.76
N THR A 55 -10.49 -3.63 -13.92
CA THR A 55 -11.39 -4.80 -14.01
C THR A 55 -10.63 -6.13 -14.02
N ARG A 56 -9.28 -6.10 -14.02
CA ARG A 56 -8.44 -7.30 -13.92
C ARG A 56 -8.26 -7.72 -12.48
N ILE A 57 -9.19 -8.52 -11.99
CA ILE A 57 -9.29 -8.85 -10.58
C ILE A 57 -8.47 -10.10 -10.28
N GLN A 58 -7.71 -10.08 -9.18
CA GLN A 58 -7.16 -11.31 -8.60
C GLN A 58 -8.30 -12.12 -7.96
N LEU A 59 -8.89 -13.04 -8.72
CA LEU A 59 -10.03 -13.86 -8.28
C LEU A 59 -9.62 -14.79 -7.14
N ARG A 60 -10.08 -14.49 -5.92
CA ARG A 60 -9.86 -15.33 -4.73
C ARG A 60 -11.12 -16.12 -4.39
N GLY A 61 -11.36 -17.21 -5.11
CA GLY A 61 -12.48 -18.12 -4.83
C GLY A 61 -13.84 -17.68 -5.40
N TYR A 62 -13.85 -16.74 -6.34
CA TYR A 62 -15.05 -16.29 -7.05
C TYR A 62 -15.11 -16.90 -8.45
N PRO A 63 -16.30 -17.26 -8.96
CA PRO A 63 -16.46 -17.96 -10.24
C PRO A 63 -16.19 -17.06 -11.45
N SER A 64 -16.34 -15.73 -11.31
CA SER A 64 -16.10 -14.75 -12.37
C SER A 64 -15.78 -13.37 -11.80
N ALA A 65 -15.24 -12.49 -12.65
CA ALA A 65 -15.05 -11.07 -12.33
C ALA A 65 -16.37 -10.38 -11.98
N ASP A 66 -17.44 -10.66 -12.72
CA ASP A 66 -18.78 -10.08 -12.44
C ASP A 66 -19.30 -10.50 -11.07
N ALA A 67 -19.16 -11.78 -10.70
CA ALA A 67 -19.57 -12.26 -9.38
C ALA A 67 -18.78 -11.58 -8.26
N PHE A 68 -17.48 -11.36 -8.48
CA PHE A 68 -16.61 -10.63 -7.56
C PHE A 68 -17.02 -9.16 -7.43
N MET A 69 -17.20 -8.46 -8.55
CA MET A 69 -17.62 -7.06 -8.59
C MET A 69 -18.97 -6.85 -7.91
N LYS A 70 -19.94 -7.73 -8.20
CA LYS A 70 -21.24 -7.72 -7.52
C LYS A 70 -21.09 -7.87 -6.01
N ARG A 71 -20.32 -8.85 -5.55
CA ARG A 71 -20.06 -9.05 -4.12
C ARG A 71 -19.34 -7.85 -3.49
N MET A 72 -18.40 -7.23 -4.21
CA MET A 72 -17.74 -6.00 -3.75
C MET A 72 -18.72 -4.85 -3.58
N ALA A 73 -19.62 -4.64 -4.56
CA ALA A 73 -20.67 -3.64 -4.50
C ALA A 73 -21.53 -3.82 -3.25
N GLU A 74 -22.00 -5.04 -3.03
CA GLU A 74 -22.81 -5.39 -1.85
C GLU A 74 -22.03 -5.24 -0.53
N ALA A 75 -20.77 -5.68 -0.48
CA ALA A 75 -19.96 -5.65 0.73
C ALA A 75 -19.59 -4.23 1.17
N TRP A 76 -19.25 -3.37 0.21
CA TRP A 76 -18.75 -2.02 0.49
C TRP A 76 -19.85 -0.96 0.39
N GLY A 77 -21.02 -1.30 -0.20
CA GLY A 77 -22.04 -0.32 -0.53
C GLY A 77 -21.55 0.67 -1.60
N LEU A 78 -20.75 0.19 -2.57
CA LEU A 78 -20.28 0.98 -3.69
C LEU A 78 -21.14 0.74 -4.93
N ASP A 79 -21.16 1.72 -5.82
CA ASP A 79 -21.85 1.62 -7.10
C ASP A 79 -20.83 1.53 -8.24
N TRP A 80 -20.97 0.52 -9.11
CA TRP A 80 -20.18 0.43 -10.34
C TRP A 80 -20.83 1.24 -11.45
N GLY A 81 -20.06 2.16 -12.03
CA GLY A 81 -20.43 2.90 -13.22
C GLY A 81 -20.09 2.14 -14.50
N THR A 82 -19.77 2.87 -15.57
CA THR A 82 -19.33 2.27 -16.83
C THR A 82 -17.99 1.57 -16.66
N TYR A 83 -17.85 0.40 -17.28
CA TYR A 83 -16.61 -0.38 -17.26
C TYR A 83 -16.32 -1.02 -18.62
N ASP A 84 -15.03 -1.29 -18.86
CA ASP A 84 -14.51 -1.99 -20.03
C ASP A 84 -13.59 -3.16 -19.60
N SER A 85 -12.87 -3.74 -20.55
CA SER A 85 -11.96 -4.87 -20.29
C SER A 85 -10.70 -4.53 -19.47
N VAL A 86 -10.48 -3.25 -19.13
CA VAL A 86 -9.30 -2.76 -18.42
C VAL A 86 -9.67 -2.04 -17.12
N GLN A 87 -10.71 -1.20 -17.14
CA GLN A 87 -11.07 -0.33 -16.03
C GLN A 87 -12.58 -0.18 -15.82
N ALA A 88 -12.95 0.17 -14.60
CA ALA A 88 -14.30 0.50 -14.16
C ALA A 88 -14.28 1.80 -13.36
N LEU A 89 -15.33 2.62 -13.51
CA LEU A 89 -15.62 3.70 -12.57
C LEU A 89 -16.37 3.11 -11.37
N ALA A 90 -15.93 3.45 -10.16
CA ALA A 90 -16.57 3.06 -8.92
C ALA A 90 -16.89 4.30 -8.09
N THR A 91 -18.14 4.43 -7.67
CA THR A 91 -18.55 5.44 -6.70
C THR A 91 -18.44 4.83 -5.30
N LEU A 92 -17.45 5.28 -4.54
CA LEU A 92 -17.20 4.80 -3.18
C LEU A 92 -18.26 5.34 -2.21
N PRO A 93 -18.58 4.58 -1.15
CA PRO A 93 -19.47 5.05 -0.08
C PRO A 93 -18.88 6.28 0.63
N SER A 94 -19.75 7.03 1.31
CA SER A 94 -19.32 8.24 2.04
C SER A 94 -18.23 7.93 3.08
N GLY A 95 -17.25 8.82 3.18
CA GLY A 95 -16.10 8.70 4.08
C GLY A 95 -14.96 7.84 3.55
N TRP A 96 -15.17 7.06 2.48
CA TRP A 96 -14.09 6.36 1.78
C TRP A 96 -13.39 7.30 0.80
N ARG A 97 -12.14 6.98 0.49
CA ARG A 97 -11.29 7.81 -0.37
C ARG A 97 -10.34 6.96 -1.19
N SER A 98 -9.80 7.55 -2.27
CA SER A 98 -8.62 7.01 -2.92
C SER A 98 -7.34 7.73 -2.47
N ARG A 99 -6.22 7.01 -2.48
CA ARG A 99 -4.88 7.54 -2.26
C ARG A 99 -4.01 7.12 -3.45
N ARG A 100 -3.57 8.11 -4.24
CA ARG A 100 -2.75 7.89 -5.42
C ARG A 100 -1.27 7.83 -5.05
N LEU A 101 -0.66 6.69 -5.34
CA LEU A 101 0.79 6.47 -5.32
C LEU A 101 1.29 6.45 -6.78
N PRO A 102 2.61 6.54 -7.04
CA PRO A 102 3.14 6.65 -8.40
C PRO A 102 2.60 5.62 -9.42
N GLU A 103 2.32 4.39 -8.97
CA GLU A 103 1.88 3.29 -9.85
C GLU A 103 0.61 2.58 -9.38
N VAL A 104 0.11 2.96 -8.20
CA VAL A 104 -0.96 2.26 -7.49
C VAL A 104 -1.94 3.26 -6.93
N THR A 105 -3.22 2.99 -7.12
CA THR A 105 -4.31 3.69 -6.43
C THR A 105 -4.79 2.79 -5.29
N GLN A 106 -4.72 3.29 -4.06
CA GLN A 106 -5.26 2.61 -2.90
C GLN A 106 -6.69 3.07 -2.64
N VAL A 107 -7.58 2.13 -2.36
CA VAL A 107 -8.92 2.40 -1.83
C VAL A 107 -8.84 2.27 -0.30
N VAL A 108 -9.24 3.33 0.39
CA VAL A 108 -9.13 3.48 1.84
C VAL A 108 -10.51 3.74 2.42
N ASP A 109 -10.88 2.99 3.46
CA ASP A 109 -12.18 3.16 4.11
C ASP A 109 -12.21 4.37 5.06
N GLY A 110 -13.39 4.67 5.61
CA GLY A 110 -13.60 5.79 6.55
C GLY A 110 -12.85 5.65 7.89
N ARG A 111 -12.14 4.55 8.14
CA ARG A 111 -11.29 4.30 9.30
C ARG A 111 -9.79 4.36 8.96
N ASP A 112 -9.46 4.85 7.77
CA ASP A 112 -8.11 4.93 7.21
C ASP A 112 -7.47 3.57 6.89
N ILE A 113 -8.27 2.52 6.71
CA ILE A 113 -7.78 1.17 6.41
C ILE A 113 -7.73 0.94 4.90
N VAL A 114 -6.58 0.48 4.39
CA VAL A 114 -6.42 0.11 2.97
C VAL A 114 -7.20 -1.17 2.69
N ARG A 115 -8.25 -1.06 1.85
CA ARG A 115 -9.15 -2.16 1.45
C ARG A 115 -8.76 -2.80 0.12
N ALA A 116 -8.21 -2.01 -0.80
CA ALA A 116 -7.70 -2.53 -2.07
C ALA A 116 -6.57 -1.66 -2.64
N GLU A 117 -5.83 -2.28 -3.55
CA GLU A 117 -4.83 -1.68 -4.41
C GLU A 117 -5.20 -1.95 -5.86
N SER A 118 -5.20 -0.91 -6.69
CA SER A 118 -5.48 -0.99 -8.11
C SER A 118 -4.34 -0.37 -8.90
N SER A 119 -3.84 -1.08 -9.91
CA SER A 119 -2.97 -0.49 -10.93
C SER A 119 -3.65 -0.55 -12.28
N LEU A 120 -3.70 0.60 -12.95
CA LEU A 120 -4.15 0.71 -14.34
C LEU A 120 -2.97 0.68 -15.33
N GLN A 121 -1.74 0.61 -14.81
CA GLN A 121 -0.54 0.64 -15.65
C GLN A 121 -0.30 -0.71 -16.32
N GLY A 122 0.28 -0.65 -17.52
CA GLY A 122 0.83 -1.82 -18.18
C GLY A 122 -0.19 -2.71 -18.91
N GLY A 123 -1.42 -2.23 -19.15
CA GLY A 123 -2.43 -2.91 -19.97
C GLY A 123 -2.75 -4.32 -19.45
N GLU A 124 -1.98 -5.30 -19.92
CA GLU A 124 -2.04 -6.66 -19.41
C GLU A 124 -1.66 -6.82 -17.94
N LEU A 125 -0.77 -5.96 -17.44
CA LEU A 125 -0.32 -5.94 -16.05
C LEU A 125 -1.24 -5.17 -15.10
N SER A 126 -2.35 -4.61 -15.61
CA SER A 126 -3.33 -3.97 -14.74
C SER A 126 -3.93 -4.99 -13.78
N TYR A 127 -4.21 -4.55 -12.55
CA TYR A 127 -4.78 -5.42 -11.53
C TYR A 127 -5.63 -4.65 -10.54
N LEU A 128 -6.61 -5.36 -9.96
CA LEU A 128 -7.30 -5.01 -8.74
C LEU A 128 -7.05 -6.11 -7.71
N LYS A 129 -6.41 -5.74 -6.60
CA LYS A 129 -6.10 -6.61 -5.46
C LYS A 129 -6.86 -6.11 -4.24
N VAL A 130 -7.79 -6.94 -3.77
CA VAL A 130 -8.55 -6.65 -2.56
C VAL A 130 -7.90 -7.35 -1.37
N HIS A 131 -7.74 -6.62 -0.27
CA HIS A 131 -7.07 -7.13 0.91
C HIS A 131 -8.07 -7.81 1.86
N PRO A 132 -7.82 -9.07 2.26
CA PRO A 132 -8.57 -9.69 3.34
C PRO A 132 -8.29 -9.01 4.68
N ARG A 133 -9.20 -9.22 5.64
CA ARG A 133 -9.06 -8.72 7.01
C ARG A 133 -7.79 -9.24 7.67
N TYR A 134 -7.51 -10.54 7.55
CA TYR A 134 -6.34 -11.15 8.15
C TYR A 134 -5.24 -11.36 7.11
N TYR A 135 -4.00 -11.03 7.46
CA TYR A 135 -2.84 -11.29 6.61
C TYR A 135 -1.62 -11.68 7.42
N ILE A 136 -0.70 -12.40 6.79
CA ILE A 136 0.59 -12.74 7.39
C ILE A 136 1.58 -11.64 7.03
N ASP A 137 2.19 -11.05 8.05
CA ASP A 137 3.26 -10.05 7.93
C ASP A 137 4.57 -10.67 8.40
N ALA A 138 5.63 -10.52 7.62
CA ALA A 138 6.95 -11.02 7.97
C ALA A 138 7.89 -9.83 8.15
N ARG A 139 8.33 -9.60 9.39
CA ARG A 139 9.21 -8.49 9.75
C ARG A 139 10.56 -9.02 10.19
N LYS A 140 11.62 -8.34 9.77
CA LYS A 140 12.96 -8.62 10.24
C LYS A 140 13.04 -8.16 11.71
N GLY A 141 13.46 -9.04 12.61
CA GLY A 141 13.66 -8.72 14.01
C GLY A 141 14.67 -7.59 14.17
N PHE A 142 14.40 -6.68 15.09
CA PHE A 142 15.36 -5.65 15.47
C PHE A 142 16.33 -6.24 16.51
N GLY A 143 17.52 -6.63 16.06
CA GLY A 143 18.61 -7.07 16.92
C GLY A 143 19.24 -5.88 17.66
N TRP A 144 18.61 -5.41 18.74
CA TRP A 144 19.22 -4.43 19.66
C TRP A 144 19.82 -5.03 20.93
N SER A 145 19.84 -6.36 21.05
CA SER A 145 20.40 -7.03 22.23
C SER A 145 21.62 -7.89 21.92
N LYS A 146 22.81 -7.32 22.18
CA LYS A 146 24.10 -7.95 22.56
C LYS A 146 24.85 -8.67 21.41
N SER A 147 26.18 -8.61 21.28
CA SER A 147 27.25 -8.25 22.21
C SER A 147 28.53 -7.87 21.44
N SER A 148 29.19 -6.81 21.87
CA SER A 148 30.60 -6.53 21.64
C SER A 148 31.53 -7.55 22.30
N LYS A 149 31.51 -8.79 21.81
CA LYS A 149 32.57 -9.80 22.04
C LYS A 149 32.70 -10.62 20.77
N ALA A 150 33.94 -10.67 20.28
CA ALA A 150 34.39 -11.41 19.11
C ALA A 150 33.69 -12.78 18.99
N SER A 151 32.94 -12.94 17.91
CA SER A 151 32.61 -14.23 17.32
C SER A 151 33.14 -14.16 15.90
N ASP A 152 34.33 -14.71 15.68
CA ASP A 152 34.91 -14.96 14.35
C ASP A 152 34.16 -16.14 13.66
N ASP A 153 32.84 -16.20 13.81
CA ASP A 153 31.98 -17.15 13.12
C ASP A 153 31.17 -16.39 12.05
N PRO A 154 31.53 -16.50 10.76
CA PRO A 154 30.88 -15.76 9.69
C PRO A 154 29.47 -16.27 9.35
N ASP A 155 28.99 -17.36 9.97
CA ASP A 155 27.74 -18.04 9.60
C ASP A 155 26.59 -17.89 10.62
N LEU A 156 26.74 -17.11 11.70
CA LEU A 156 25.70 -16.93 12.72
C LEU A 156 25.31 -15.46 12.90
N ASP A 157 23.99 -15.24 12.95
CA ASP A 157 23.31 -14.00 13.36
C ASP A 157 23.06 -12.93 12.28
N GLY A 158 22.46 -13.34 11.16
CA GLY A 158 21.44 -12.49 10.54
C GLY A 158 20.23 -12.37 11.50
N PRO A 159 19.58 -11.21 11.65
CA PRO A 159 18.53 -11.08 12.65
C PRO A 159 17.36 -12.02 12.32
N ASP A 160 16.84 -12.68 13.35
CA ASP A 160 15.68 -13.55 13.29
C ASP A 160 14.48 -12.86 12.61
N TRP A 161 13.69 -13.61 11.86
CA TRP A 161 12.44 -13.12 11.30
C TRP A 161 11.29 -13.39 12.26
N ASN A 162 10.42 -12.42 12.44
CA ASN A 162 9.16 -12.62 13.13
C ASN A 162 8.01 -12.59 12.11
N CYS A 163 7.22 -13.66 12.10
CA CYS A 163 6.00 -13.73 11.33
C CYS A 163 4.79 -13.47 12.23
N TYR A 164 3.89 -12.60 11.78
CA TYR A 164 2.71 -12.20 12.52
C TYR A 164 1.46 -12.48 11.70
N VAL A 165 0.38 -12.86 12.36
CA VAL A 165 -0.96 -12.71 11.82
C VAL A 165 -1.48 -11.35 12.28
N MET A 166 -1.83 -10.51 11.31
CA MET A 166 -2.33 -9.16 11.54
C MET A 166 -3.83 -9.10 11.31
N ASP A 167 -4.58 -8.48 12.23
CA ASP A 167 -5.95 -8.03 12.00
C ASP A 167 -5.92 -6.61 11.42
N ARG A 168 -6.19 -6.49 10.12
CA ARG A 168 -6.16 -5.22 9.39
C ARG A 168 -7.23 -4.24 9.87
N GLU A 169 -8.37 -4.72 10.36
CA GLU A 169 -9.44 -3.84 10.83
C GLU A 169 -9.06 -3.16 12.15
N LYS A 170 -8.40 -3.90 13.03
CA LYS A 170 -8.02 -3.43 14.37
C LYS A 170 -6.59 -2.89 14.41
N SER A 171 -5.79 -3.11 13.36
CA SER A 171 -4.36 -2.81 13.31
C SER A 171 -3.57 -3.43 14.47
N VAL A 172 -3.88 -4.69 14.80
CA VAL A 172 -3.21 -5.44 15.89
C VAL A 172 -2.67 -6.78 15.42
N GLU A 173 -1.63 -7.25 16.11
CA GLU A 173 -1.10 -8.61 16.01
C GLU A 173 -2.01 -9.56 16.80
N VAL A 174 -2.47 -10.63 16.15
CA VAL A 174 -3.33 -11.65 16.80
C VAL A 174 -2.60 -12.97 17.03
N HIS A 175 -1.49 -13.20 16.33
CA HIS A 175 -0.62 -14.35 16.54
C HIS A 175 0.81 -14.04 16.06
N GLU A 176 1.82 -14.62 16.70
CA GLU A 176 3.25 -14.44 16.38
C GLU A 176 3.94 -15.81 16.30
N LEU A 177 4.85 -15.97 15.34
CA LEU A 177 5.82 -17.05 15.29
C LEU A 177 7.21 -16.46 15.04
N ARG A 178 8.14 -16.72 15.96
CA ARG A 178 9.54 -16.35 15.80
C ARG A 178 10.29 -17.42 15.02
N THR A 179 11.16 -16.99 14.12
CA THR A 179 11.84 -17.87 13.17
C THR A 179 13.29 -17.43 13.00
N SER A 180 14.17 -18.38 12.73
CA SER A 180 15.57 -18.12 12.38
C SER A 180 15.69 -17.36 11.06
N SER A 181 16.91 -16.93 10.76
CA SER A 181 17.25 -16.14 9.57
C SER A 181 17.13 -16.88 8.23
N SER A 182 16.83 -18.18 8.21
CA SER A 182 16.78 -18.98 6.99
C SER A 182 15.45 -18.81 6.22
N LYS A 183 15.51 -18.89 4.89
CA LYS A 183 14.31 -18.83 4.05
C LYS A 183 13.38 -20.04 4.26
N ALA A 184 13.95 -21.22 4.52
CA ALA A 184 13.17 -22.42 4.78
C ALA A 184 12.33 -22.27 6.07
N ASP A 185 12.90 -21.69 7.12
CA ASP A 185 12.19 -21.45 8.37
C ASP A 185 11.09 -20.41 8.21
N LEU A 186 11.34 -19.35 7.42
CA LEU A 186 10.32 -18.37 7.07
C LEU A 186 9.14 -18.99 6.32
N ASP A 187 9.41 -19.86 5.34
CA ASP A 187 8.37 -20.52 4.56
C ASP A 187 7.58 -21.53 5.43
N ASN A 188 8.25 -22.27 6.31
CA ASN A 188 7.62 -23.16 7.29
C ASN A 188 6.73 -22.40 8.29
N ALA A 189 7.18 -21.24 8.74
CA ALA A 189 6.42 -20.38 9.63
C ALA A 189 5.16 -19.84 8.96
N ARG A 190 5.27 -19.36 7.72
CA ARG A 190 4.12 -18.93 6.91
C ARG A 190 3.11 -20.07 6.74
N ALA A 191 3.57 -21.28 6.44
CA ALA A 191 2.69 -22.45 6.33
C ALA A 191 1.98 -22.76 7.66
N THR A 192 2.70 -22.68 8.77
CA THR A 192 2.15 -22.89 10.12
C THR A 192 1.08 -21.84 10.46
N LEU A 193 1.37 -20.56 10.23
CA LEU A 193 0.42 -19.46 10.45
C LEU A 193 -0.79 -19.55 9.52
N LEU A 194 -0.60 -20.01 8.28
CA LEU A 194 -1.69 -20.22 7.35
C LEU A 194 -2.64 -21.33 7.84
N LYS A 195 -2.09 -22.42 8.37
CA LYS A 195 -2.89 -23.48 9.00
C LYS A 195 -3.65 -22.97 10.22
N TRP A 196 -3.01 -22.18 11.07
CA TRP A 196 -3.66 -21.54 12.21
C TRP A 196 -4.83 -20.63 11.78
N LEU A 197 -4.63 -19.85 10.72
CA LEU A 197 -5.68 -19.02 10.10
C LEU A 197 -6.84 -19.87 9.56
N ASP A 198 -6.54 -20.99 8.91
CA ASP A 198 -7.56 -21.92 8.40
C ASP A 198 -8.44 -22.51 9.52
N GLU A 199 -7.84 -22.76 10.69
CA GLU A 199 -8.54 -23.28 11.87
C GLU A 199 -9.37 -22.21 12.60
N HIS A 200 -8.83 -20.99 12.78
CA HIS A 200 -9.45 -19.94 13.59
C HIS A 200 -10.36 -19.00 12.78
N TYR A 201 -10.05 -18.80 11.50
CA TYR A 201 -10.78 -17.92 10.59
C TYR A 201 -10.99 -18.61 9.23
N PRO A 202 -11.79 -19.68 9.12
CA PRO A 202 -11.87 -20.52 7.91
C PRO A 202 -12.16 -19.77 6.60
N LYS A 203 -12.80 -18.60 6.66
CA LYS A 203 -13.11 -17.74 5.50
C LYS A 203 -12.07 -16.64 5.27
N HIS A 204 -10.89 -16.67 5.89
CA HIS A 204 -9.92 -15.55 5.87
C HIS A 204 -9.42 -15.19 4.47
N ARG A 205 -9.50 -16.14 3.54
CA ARG A 205 -9.13 -15.93 2.13
C ARG A 205 -10.16 -15.10 1.37
N ASP A 206 -11.41 -15.07 1.82
CA ASP A 206 -12.46 -14.21 1.24
C ASP A 206 -12.19 -12.75 1.66
N PRO A 207 -11.91 -11.84 0.71
CA PRO A 207 -11.57 -10.46 1.05
C PRO A 207 -12.70 -9.68 1.74
N PHE A 208 -13.94 -10.16 1.68
CA PHE A 208 -15.10 -9.49 2.27
C PHE A 208 -15.57 -10.12 3.58
N ALA A 209 -15.00 -11.26 3.99
CA ALA A 209 -15.39 -11.93 5.22
C ALA A 209 -14.75 -11.29 6.46
N TYR A 210 -15.43 -11.42 7.59
CA TYR A 210 -15.00 -10.98 8.91
C TYR A 210 -14.95 -9.47 9.11
N TRP A 211 -15.17 -8.65 8.09
CA TRP A 211 -15.17 -7.20 8.30
C TRP A 211 -16.48 -6.74 8.95
N THR A 212 -16.38 -5.87 9.96
CA THR A 212 -17.56 -5.43 10.73
C THR A 212 -18.58 -4.67 9.86
N ASP A 213 -18.12 -4.04 8.79
CA ASP A 213 -18.96 -3.31 7.81
C ASP A 213 -19.55 -4.22 6.72
N CYS A 214 -18.92 -5.37 6.43
CA CYS A 214 -19.34 -6.29 5.37
C CYS A 214 -20.23 -7.45 5.85
N ASP A 215 -20.20 -7.76 7.16
CA ASP A 215 -20.90 -8.89 7.78
C ASP A 215 -22.28 -8.51 8.36
N ARG A 216 -22.75 -7.28 8.16
CA ARG A 216 -24.09 -6.89 8.61
C ARG A 216 -25.14 -7.47 7.66
N PRO A 217 -26.18 -8.16 8.17
CA PRO A 217 -27.37 -8.38 7.37
C PRO A 217 -27.98 -7.02 7.04
N LEU A 218 -28.36 -6.83 5.77
CA LEU A 218 -29.18 -5.71 5.32
C LEU A 218 -30.48 -5.62 6.13
#